data_AF-A0A6F8ZJ71-F1
#
_entry.id   AF-A0A6F8ZJ71-F1
#
_cell.length_a   1.000
_cell.length_b   1.000
_cell.length_c   1.000
_cell.angle_alpha   90.00
_cell.angle_beta   90.00
_cell.angle_gamma   90.00
#
_symmetry.space_group_name_H-M   'P 1'
#
loop_
_entity.id
_entity.type
_entity.pdbx_description
1 polymer ?
#
loop_
_entity_poly.entity_id
_entity_poly.type
_entity_poly.pdbx_seq_one_letter_code
_entity_poly.pdbx_strand_id
1 'polypeptide(L)'
;MERKYWPLQLVADALGLKPPTVRRWVDEGRVQAVRLGGPAGHRRIPYSEVARLARERGQGEWPPPEAPDPARQYRVEEAAAYLGVSPRFLWNAGFLSSQRGFLTGADILALETSLYAPAGEGTAWLPATAGAETPEGGEERMHHHGMHGGMRGGVGRSFMGGPMAGGPMAARAWAGRGGPCWEDWDENEPHSVLWLRSLKRHLEARKADIEDRLAWVEEALRKAESAGSQE
;
A
#
# COMPACT_ATOMS: atom_id res chain seq x y z
N MET A 1 20.40 -1.74 15.30
CA MET A 1 20.72 -1.60 13.87
C MET A 1 20.01 -0.36 13.38
N GLU A 2 20.73 0.54 12.72
CA GLU A 2 20.16 1.78 12.20
C GLU A 2 19.42 1.55 10.87
N ARG A 3 18.43 2.39 10.57
CA ARG A 3 17.56 2.19 9.39
C ARG A 3 18.24 2.69 8.13
N LYS A 4 18.38 1.82 7.13
CA LYS A 4 18.88 2.21 5.81
C LYS A 4 17.77 2.78 4.92
N TYR A 5 16.55 2.29 5.07
CA TYR A 5 15.38 2.79 4.36
C TYR A 5 14.31 3.26 5.33
N TRP A 6 13.77 4.45 5.08
CA TRP A 6 12.84 5.11 5.99
C TRP A 6 11.44 5.18 5.38
N PRO A 7 10.41 4.76 6.13
CA PRO A 7 9.02 5.09 5.83
C PRO A 7 8.81 6.61 5.83
N LEU A 8 7.94 7.08 4.94
CA LEU A 8 7.64 8.50 4.77
C LEU A 8 7.22 9.20 6.06
N GLN A 9 6.36 8.56 6.87
CA GLN A 9 5.91 9.10 8.16
C GLN A 9 7.08 9.30 9.12
N LEU A 10 7.95 8.29 9.27
CA LEU A 10 9.13 8.39 10.14
C LEU A 10 10.10 9.48 9.68
N VAL A 11 10.27 9.69 8.37
CA VAL A 11 11.06 10.83 7.86
C VAL A 11 10.41 12.15 8.23
N ALA A 12 9.09 12.26 8.10
CA ALA A 12 8.37 13.48 8.45
C ALA A 12 8.54 13.80 9.94
N ASP A 13 8.37 12.82 10.81
CA ASP A 13 8.53 12.98 12.26
C ASP A 13 9.96 13.35 12.64
N ALA A 14 10.95 12.62 12.11
CA ALA A 14 12.37 12.84 12.38
C ALA A 14 12.84 14.24 11.95
N LEU A 15 12.33 14.73 10.82
CA LEU A 15 12.70 16.05 10.30
C LEU A 15 11.82 17.18 10.84
N GLY A 16 10.77 16.90 11.63
CA GLY A 16 9.79 17.92 12.05
C GLY A 16 9.04 18.53 10.86
N LEU A 17 8.54 17.67 9.96
CA LEU A 17 7.72 18.00 8.80
C LEU A 17 6.36 17.33 8.92
N LYS A 18 5.38 17.85 8.17
CA LYS A 18 4.10 17.14 8.00
C LYS A 18 4.23 16.07 6.90
N PRO A 19 3.65 14.86 7.06
CA PRO A 19 3.73 13.81 6.05
C PRO A 19 3.30 14.25 4.63
N PRO A 20 2.25 15.07 4.42
CA PRO A 20 1.89 15.57 3.08
C PRO A 20 3.01 16.36 2.39
N THR A 21 3.86 17.07 3.15
CA THR A 21 4.98 17.83 2.60
C THR A 21 6.03 16.89 2.01
N VAL A 22 6.40 15.84 2.76
CA VAL A 22 7.37 14.84 2.30
C VAL A 22 6.80 14.07 1.10
N ARG A 23 5.51 13.72 1.14
CA ARG A 23 4.79 13.08 0.02
C ARG A 23 4.88 13.92 -1.25
N ARG A 24 4.56 15.22 -1.15
CA ARG A 24 4.66 16.16 -2.27
C ARG A 24 6.09 16.25 -2.81
N TRP A 25 7.10 16.33 -1.96
CA TRP A 25 8.50 16.40 -2.41
C TRP A 25 8.95 15.14 -3.15
N VAL A 26 8.51 13.96 -2.73
CA VAL A 26 8.76 12.72 -3.47
C VAL A 26 8.06 12.74 -4.82
N ASP A 27 6.79 13.16 -4.86
CA ASP A 27 6.02 13.21 -6.11
C ASP A 27 6.54 14.27 -7.10
N GLU A 28 7.13 15.36 -6.60
CA GLU A 28 7.86 16.37 -7.37
C GLU A 28 9.28 15.93 -7.79
N GLY A 29 9.77 14.77 -7.31
CA GLY A 29 11.12 14.29 -7.59
C GLY A 29 12.23 15.03 -6.84
N ARG A 30 11.89 15.88 -5.87
CA ARG A 30 12.85 16.60 -5.01
C ARG A 30 13.52 15.70 -3.98
N VAL A 31 12.85 14.59 -3.63
CA VAL A 31 13.35 13.55 -2.73
C VAL A 31 13.22 12.23 -3.46
N GLN A 32 14.32 11.50 -3.60
CA GLN A 32 14.28 10.18 -4.20
C GLN A 32 13.65 9.18 -3.23
N ALA A 33 12.76 8.33 -3.74
CA ALA A 33 12.17 7.25 -2.96
C ALA A 33 11.97 6.01 -3.83
N VAL A 34 12.13 4.84 -3.24
CA VAL A 34 11.80 3.56 -3.84
C VAL A 34 10.37 3.19 -3.45
N ARG A 35 9.59 2.63 -4.37
CA ARG A 35 8.23 2.14 -4.09
C ARG A 35 8.23 0.63 -3.99
N LEU A 36 7.79 0.10 -2.86
CA LEU A 36 7.63 -1.33 -2.63
C LEU A 36 6.21 -1.77 -3.02
N GLY A 37 6.09 -2.75 -3.92
CA GLY A 37 4.78 -3.28 -4.36
C GLY A 37 4.17 -2.54 -5.55
N GLY A 38 4.98 -1.92 -6.42
CA GLY A 38 4.52 -1.30 -7.66
C GLY A 38 4.20 0.19 -7.56
N PRO A 39 3.37 0.75 -8.48
CA PRO A 39 3.21 2.20 -8.62
C PRO A 39 2.41 2.79 -7.46
N ALA A 40 1.45 2.03 -6.92
CA ALA A 40 0.69 2.35 -5.71
C ALA A 40 1.40 1.93 -4.41
N GLY A 41 2.59 1.33 -4.54
CA GLY A 41 3.35 0.78 -3.43
C GLY A 41 3.79 1.81 -2.38
N HIS A 42 4.14 1.32 -1.20
CA HIS A 42 4.62 2.18 -0.13
C HIS A 42 5.98 2.79 -0.47
N ARG A 43 6.13 4.09 -0.20
CA ARG A 43 7.38 4.84 -0.45
C ARG A 43 8.39 4.56 0.66
N ARG A 44 9.65 4.37 0.27
CA ARG A 44 10.82 4.18 1.13
C ARG A 44 11.90 5.14 0.70
N ILE A 45 12.30 6.02 1.61
CA ILE A 45 13.30 7.04 1.35
C ILE A 45 14.65 6.47 1.81
N PRO A 46 15.67 6.40 0.96
CA PRO A 46 16.98 5.91 1.35
C PRO A 46 17.62 6.86 2.37
N TYR A 47 18.43 6.32 3.27
CA TYR A 47 19.14 7.07 4.29
C TYR A 47 19.90 8.28 3.73
N SER A 48 20.55 8.13 2.58
CA SER A 48 21.31 9.21 1.93
C SER A 48 20.46 10.45 1.67
N GLU A 49 19.21 10.27 1.27
CA GLU A 49 18.26 11.37 1.05
C GLU A 49 17.79 11.98 2.38
N VAL A 50 17.53 11.16 3.40
CA VAL A 50 17.17 11.65 4.74
C VAL A 50 18.30 12.50 5.33
N ALA A 51 19.53 12.01 5.27
CA ALA A 51 20.71 12.72 5.75
C ALA A 51 20.95 14.03 4.97
N ARG A 52 20.73 14.02 3.65
CA ARG A 52 20.78 15.23 2.82
C ARG A 52 19.76 16.28 3.29
N LEU A 53 18.50 15.87 3.48
CA LEU A 53 17.43 16.76 3.95
C LEU A 53 17.69 17.29 5.37
N ALA A 54 18.16 16.44 6.29
CA ALA A 54 18.51 16.85 7.65
C ALA A 54 19.57 17.95 7.65
N ARG A 55 20.62 17.79 6.83
CA ARG A 55 21.67 18.80 6.65
C ARG A 55 21.13 20.10 6.05
N GLU A 56 20.29 20.03 5.02
CA GLU A 56 19.64 21.21 4.40
C GLU A 56 18.77 21.99 5.41
N ARG A 57 18.20 21.30 6.40
CA ARG A 57 17.40 21.91 7.48
C ARG A 57 18.23 22.36 8.69
N GLY A 58 19.55 22.19 8.67
CA GLY A 58 20.43 22.57 9.79
C GLY A 58 20.31 21.66 11.01
N GLN A 59 19.79 20.43 10.87
CA GLN A 59 19.72 19.45 11.96
C GLN A 59 21.06 18.71 12.20
N GLY A 60 22.07 18.97 11.37
CA GLY A 60 23.40 18.38 11.50
C GLY A 60 23.56 17.08 10.71
N GLU A 61 24.58 16.30 11.08
CA GLU A 61 24.88 15.00 10.49
C GLU A 61 24.01 13.92 11.12
N TRP A 62 23.33 13.14 10.28
CA TRP A 62 22.57 11.98 10.74
C TRP A 62 23.52 10.78 10.87
N PRO A 63 23.33 9.86 11.84
CA PRO A 63 24.17 8.69 11.95
C PRO A 63 23.98 7.74 10.76
N PRO A 64 25.08 7.27 10.12
CA PRO A 64 24.99 6.33 9.00
C PRO A 64 24.48 4.96 9.45
N PRO A 65 23.71 4.26 8.61
CA PRO A 65 23.27 2.92 8.91
C PRO A 65 24.46 1.96 8.89
N GLU A 66 24.64 1.22 9.98
CA GLU A 66 25.58 0.11 10.02
C GLU A 66 25.08 -1.03 9.13
N ALA A 67 25.93 -1.50 8.22
CA ALA A 67 25.61 -2.65 7.40
C ALA A 67 25.51 -3.91 8.29
N PRO A 68 24.52 -4.79 8.05
CA PRO A 68 24.40 -6.04 8.80
C PRO A 68 25.61 -6.94 8.52
N ASP A 69 26.16 -7.54 9.58
CA ASP A 69 27.21 -8.54 9.48
C ASP A 69 26.61 -9.83 8.88
N PRO A 70 27.12 -10.32 7.73
CA PRO A 70 26.52 -11.46 7.04
C PRO A 70 26.44 -12.73 7.89
N ALA A 71 27.37 -12.92 8.85
CA ALA A 71 27.42 -14.10 9.70
C ALA A 71 26.53 -13.99 10.96
N ARG A 72 26.09 -12.78 11.31
CA ARG A 72 25.29 -12.52 12.51
C ARG A 72 23.82 -12.82 12.26
N GLN A 73 23.15 -13.35 13.29
CA GLN A 73 21.70 -13.50 13.30
C GLN A 73 21.04 -12.27 13.93
N TYR A 74 19.93 -11.86 13.33
CA TYR A 74 19.12 -10.72 13.75
C TYR A 74 17.67 -11.15 13.92
N ARG A 75 16.94 -10.45 14.78
CA ARG A 75 15.49 -10.67 14.88
C ARG A 75 14.80 -10.10 13.65
N VAL A 76 13.66 -10.68 13.27
CA VAL A 76 12.87 -10.18 12.13
C VAL A 76 12.51 -8.71 12.29
N GLU A 77 12.21 -8.26 13.51
CA GLU A 77 11.86 -6.86 13.78
C GLU A 77 13.04 -5.91 13.49
N GLU A 78 14.26 -6.33 13.80
CA GLU A 78 15.47 -5.55 13.52
C GLU A 78 15.75 -5.49 12.02
N ALA A 79 15.63 -6.63 11.34
CA ALA A 79 15.78 -6.72 9.88
C ALA A 79 14.72 -5.87 9.16
N ALA A 80 13.47 -5.98 9.58
CA ALA A 80 12.35 -5.20 9.04
C ALA A 80 12.57 -3.69 9.28
N ALA A 81 13.05 -3.30 10.46
CA ALA A 81 13.38 -1.91 10.75
C ALA A 81 14.52 -1.39 9.86
N TYR A 82 15.60 -2.17 9.67
CA TYR A 82 16.72 -1.81 8.78
C TYR A 82 16.26 -1.57 7.33
N LEU A 83 15.43 -2.49 6.82
CA LEU A 83 14.81 -2.41 5.49
C LEU A 83 13.63 -1.40 5.45
N GLY A 84 13.23 -0.80 6.57
CA GLY A 84 12.07 0.08 6.62
C GLY A 84 10.74 -0.59 6.25
N VAL A 85 10.61 -1.92 6.34
CA VAL A 85 9.36 -2.66 6.09
C VAL A 85 8.74 -3.14 7.40
N SER A 86 7.49 -3.62 7.35
CA SER A 86 6.88 -4.26 8.52
C SER A 86 7.33 -5.72 8.62
N PRO A 87 7.43 -6.30 9.82
CA PRO A 87 7.69 -7.74 9.97
C PRO A 87 6.66 -8.56 9.17
N ARG A 88 5.38 -8.20 9.26
CA ARG A 88 4.28 -8.85 8.52
C ARG A 88 4.48 -8.86 7.01
N PHE A 89 5.06 -7.81 6.43
CA PHE A 89 5.39 -7.78 5.00
C PHE A 89 6.40 -8.88 4.65
N LEU A 90 7.45 -9.07 5.46
CA LEU A 90 8.44 -10.13 5.25
C LEU A 90 7.82 -11.54 5.39
N TRP A 91 6.88 -11.71 6.32
CA TRP A 91 6.12 -12.95 6.45
C TRP A 91 5.26 -13.23 5.22
N ASN A 92 4.47 -12.24 4.79
CA ASN A 92 3.54 -12.39 3.66
C ASN A 92 4.27 -12.61 2.32
N ALA A 93 5.46 -12.05 2.16
CA ALA A 93 6.29 -12.26 0.99
C ALA A 93 7.01 -13.63 0.97
N GLY A 94 6.81 -14.48 2.00
CA GLY A 94 7.34 -15.84 2.04
C GLY A 94 8.81 -15.94 2.46
N PHE A 95 9.44 -14.82 2.86
CA PHE A 95 10.84 -14.80 3.23
C PHE A 95 11.14 -15.47 4.58
N LEU A 96 10.12 -15.72 5.40
CA LEU A 96 10.25 -16.21 6.78
C LEU A 96 9.73 -17.64 6.99
N SER A 97 9.52 -18.38 5.91
CA SER A 97 8.84 -19.70 5.95
C SER A 97 9.58 -20.78 6.75
N SER A 98 10.89 -20.63 6.99
CA SER A 98 11.72 -21.69 7.60
C SER A 98 12.45 -21.29 8.89
N GLN A 99 12.62 -19.99 9.16
CA GLN A 99 13.43 -19.52 10.27
C GLN A 99 12.54 -18.92 11.36
N ARG A 100 12.66 -19.44 12.60
CA ARG A 100 11.83 -19.15 13.78
C ARG A 100 11.90 -17.68 14.29
N GLY A 101 11.65 -16.70 13.42
CA GLY A 101 11.74 -15.27 13.76
C GLY A 101 13.16 -14.70 13.76
N PHE A 102 14.12 -15.37 13.10
CA PHE A 102 15.48 -14.85 12.92
C PHE A 102 15.84 -14.82 11.43
N LEU A 103 16.73 -13.90 11.06
CA LEU A 103 17.33 -13.78 9.74
C LEU A 103 18.84 -13.61 9.89
N THR A 104 19.63 -14.21 9.00
CA THR A 104 21.07 -13.92 8.95
C THR A 104 21.32 -12.58 8.28
N GLY A 105 22.44 -11.92 8.54
CA GLY A 105 22.79 -10.69 7.84
C GLY A 105 22.90 -10.89 6.32
N ALA A 106 23.33 -12.08 5.87
CA ALA A 106 23.34 -12.44 4.46
C ALA A 106 21.91 -12.45 3.86
N ASP A 107 20.92 -12.98 4.58
CA ASP A 107 19.52 -12.93 4.17
C ASP A 107 19.01 -11.49 4.08
N ILE A 108 19.38 -10.62 5.03
CA ILE A 108 19.00 -9.19 5.01
C ILE A 108 19.57 -8.48 3.78
N LEU A 109 20.84 -8.73 3.44
CA LEU A 109 21.48 -8.14 2.25
C LEU A 109 20.86 -8.66 0.93
N ALA A 110 20.51 -9.94 0.89
CA ALA A 110 19.78 -10.52 -0.24
C ALA A 110 18.39 -9.90 -0.41
N LEU A 111 17.66 -9.71 0.71
CA LEU A 111 16.37 -9.01 0.74
C LEU A 111 16.51 -7.55 0.30
N GLU A 112 17.53 -6.86 0.78
CA GLU A 112 17.82 -5.49 0.39
C GLU A 112 17.98 -5.38 -1.13
N THR A 113 18.81 -6.26 -1.70
CA THR A 113 19.05 -6.33 -3.14
C THR A 113 17.76 -6.62 -3.89
N SER A 114 16.94 -7.57 -3.44
CA SER A 114 15.68 -7.93 -4.09
C SER A 114 14.62 -6.83 -4.01
N LEU A 115 14.54 -6.09 -2.90
CA LEU A 115 13.51 -5.07 -2.66
C LEU A 115 13.86 -3.72 -3.29
N TYR A 116 15.15 -3.41 -3.36
CA TYR A 116 15.65 -2.08 -3.74
C TYR A 116 16.57 -2.08 -4.95
N ALA A 117 16.65 -3.17 -5.71
CA ALA A 117 17.36 -3.18 -6.98
C ALA A 117 16.91 -1.99 -7.85
N PRO A 118 17.84 -1.21 -8.42
CA PRO A 118 17.48 -0.12 -9.32
C PRO A 118 16.70 -0.73 -10.49
N ALA A 119 15.58 -0.11 -10.85
CA ALA A 119 14.66 -0.60 -11.89
C ALA A 119 15.23 -0.60 -13.32
N GLY A 120 16.56 -0.63 -13.49
CA GLY A 120 17.28 -0.57 -14.76
C GLY A 120 17.89 -1.90 -15.22
N GLU A 121 17.87 -2.97 -14.42
CA GLU A 121 18.43 -4.27 -14.81
C GLU A 121 17.43 -5.40 -14.57
N GLY A 122 16.38 -5.48 -15.41
CA GLY A 122 15.71 -6.74 -15.75
C GLY A 122 15.05 -7.58 -14.65
N THR A 123 15.00 -7.15 -13.38
CA THR A 123 14.35 -7.96 -12.34
C THR A 123 12.86 -7.71 -12.37
N ALA A 124 12.20 -8.69 -12.99
CA ALA A 124 10.76 -8.89 -12.95
C ALA A 124 10.22 -8.62 -11.55
N TRP A 125 9.13 -7.85 -11.52
CA TRP A 125 8.13 -7.80 -10.47
C TRP A 125 8.17 -9.07 -9.62
N LEU A 126 8.44 -8.94 -8.32
CA LEU A 126 8.19 -10.00 -7.34
C LEU A 126 6.84 -10.64 -7.72
N PRO A 127 6.77 -11.98 -7.88
CA PRO A 127 5.54 -12.62 -8.29
C PRO A 127 4.47 -12.17 -7.32
N ALA A 128 3.43 -11.54 -7.87
CA ALA A 128 2.22 -11.25 -7.12
C ALA A 128 1.91 -12.52 -6.34
N THR A 129 1.99 -12.43 -5.02
CA THR A 129 1.85 -13.55 -4.10
C THR A 129 0.76 -14.48 -4.61
N ALA A 130 1.13 -15.73 -4.88
CA ALA A 130 0.25 -16.77 -5.38
C ALA A 130 -1.04 -16.80 -4.56
N GLY A 131 -2.16 -16.45 -5.20
CA GLY A 131 -3.47 -16.32 -4.54
C GLY A 131 -4.42 -15.30 -5.18
N ALA A 132 -3.94 -14.45 -6.09
CA ALA A 132 -4.84 -13.70 -6.97
C ALA A 132 -5.13 -14.54 -8.21
N GLU A 133 -6.19 -15.36 -8.14
CA GLU A 133 -6.84 -15.89 -9.33
C GLU A 133 -7.18 -14.72 -10.24
N THR A 134 -6.43 -14.58 -11.34
CA THR A 134 -6.83 -13.73 -12.46
C THR A 134 -8.19 -14.21 -12.95
N PRO A 135 -9.24 -13.37 -12.97
CA PRO A 135 -10.44 -13.71 -13.71
C PRO A 135 -10.08 -13.70 -15.20
N GLU A 136 -9.79 -14.88 -15.74
CA GLU A 136 -10.00 -15.15 -17.16
C GLU A 136 -11.50 -15.02 -17.41
N GLY A 137 -11.93 -13.93 -18.05
CA GLY A 137 -13.35 -13.76 -18.33
C GLY A 137 -13.71 -12.43 -18.97
N GLY A 138 -13.63 -12.38 -20.30
CA GLY A 138 -14.58 -11.62 -21.10
C GLY A 138 -14.13 -10.23 -21.54
N GLU A 139 -13.57 -10.18 -22.75
CA GLU A 139 -13.67 -9.01 -23.62
C GLU A 139 -15.14 -8.76 -23.99
N GLU A 140 -15.91 -8.09 -23.13
CA GLU A 140 -17.14 -7.42 -23.58
C GLU A 140 -16.88 -5.93 -23.75
N ARG A 141 -16.61 -5.58 -25.01
CA ARG A 141 -16.73 -4.22 -25.53
C ARG A 141 -18.19 -3.77 -25.36
N MET A 142 -18.53 -3.19 -24.21
CA MET A 142 -19.80 -2.50 -24.06
C MET A 142 -19.73 -1.17 -24.83
N HIS A 143 -20.32 -1.22 -26.03
CA HIS A 143 -20.61 -0.06 -26.85
C HIS A 143 -21.39 0.97 -26.02
N HIS A 144 -20.80 2.16 -25.84
CA HIS A 144 -21.49 3.32 -25.32
C HIS A 144 -22.58 3.74 -26.31
N HIS A 145 -23.80 3.22 -26.12
CA HIS A 145 -24.99 3.79 -26.72
C HIS A 145 -25.33 5.10 -26.02
N GLY A 146 -25.20 6.20 -26.77
CA GLY A 146 -25.72 7.49 -26.41
C GLY A 146 -27.23 7.44 -26.20
N MET A 147 -27.68 7.84 -25.02
CA MET A 147 -29.06 8.24 -24.78
C MET A 147 -29.12 9.76 -24.78
N HIS A 148 -29.29 10.32 -25.98
CA HIS A 148 -29.94 11.60 -26.16
C HIS A 148 -31.44 11.42 -25.87
N GLY A 149 -31.93 12.08 -24.84
CA GLY A 149 -33.36 12.28 -24.57
C GLY A 149 -33.48 13.16 -23.32
N GLY A 150 -33.93 14.41 -23.34
CA GLY A 150 -34.93 15.01 -24.20
C GLY A 150 -36.29 15.00 -23.51
N MET A 151 -36.46 15.81 -22.46
CA MET A 151 -37.77 16.24 -21.92
C MET A 151 -37.50 17.41 -20.96
N ARG A 152 -37.67 18.68 -21.36
CA ARG A 152 -38.90 19.46 -21.53
C ARG A 152 -39.86 19.38 -20.32
N GLY A 153 -39.98 20.51 -19.62
CA GLY A 153 -41.28 21.01 -19.14
C GLY A 153 -41.40 21.28 -17.64
N GLY A 154 -41.64 22.55 -17.28
CA GLY A 154 -42.13 22.96 -15.95
C GLY A 154 -41.32 24.11 -15.33
N VAL A 155 -41.35 25.33 -15.90
CA VAL A 155 -42.23 26.44 -15.47
C VAL A 155 -42.18 26.69 -13.95
N GLY A 156 -41.39 27.69 -13.54
CA GLY A 156 -41.31 28.08 -12.13
C GLY A 156 -40.44 29.30 -11.84
N ARG A 157 -40.80 30.46 -12.43
CA ARG A 157 -40.56 31.84 -11.95
C ARG A 157 -39.14 32.29 -11.55
N SER A 158 -38.65 33.19 -12.38
CA SER A 158 -37.78 34.36 -12.14
C SER A 158 -37.67 34.88 -10.69
N PHE A 159 -36.43 35.14 -10.25
CA PHE A 159 -36.08 36.42 -9.61
C PHE A 159 -34.57 36.71 -9.73
N MET A 160 -34.24 37.85 -10.35
CA MET A 160 -33.00 38.67 -10.31
C MET A 160 -31.63 37.96 -10.38
N GLY A 161 -30.75 38.21 -11.36
CA GLY A 161 -30.38 39.53 -11.88
C GLY A 161 -29.13 40.04 -11.17
N GLY A 162 -27.94 39.73 -11.71
CA GLY A 162 -26.67 40.29 -11.26
C GLY A 162 -25.50 39.88 -12.16
N PRO A 163 -24.86 40.81 -12.90
CA PRO A 163 -23.72 40.52 -13.75
C PRO A 163 -22.43 40.68 -12.94
N MET A 164 -21.59 39.65 -12.91
CA MET A 164 -20.18 39.81 -12.58
C MET A 164 -19.34 39.19 -13.69
N ALA A 165 -18.65 40.10 -14.35
CA ALA A 165 -17.69 39.88 -15.42
C ALA A 165 -16.39 39.26 -14.88
N GLY A 166 -15.74 38.46 -15.73
CA GLY A 166 -14.29 38.49 -15.91
C GLY A 166 -13.42 37.74 -14.89
N GLY A 167 -13.07 36.50 -15.22
CA GLY A 167 -11.92 35.79 -14.64
C GLY A 167 -11.57 34.54 -15.46
N PRO A 168 -10.33 34.38 -15.97
CA PRO A 168 -10.01 33.45 -17.05
C PRO A 168 -9.80 32.01 -16.57
N MET A 169 -10.10 31.08 -17.48
CA MET A 169 -9.72 29.68 -17.39
C MET A 169 -8.21 29.50 -17.20
N ALA A 170 -7.80 28.68 -16.23
CA ALA A 170 -6.80 27.62 -16.44
C ALA A 170 -6.62 26.76 -15.18
N ALA A 171 -6.38 25.47 -15.45
CA ALA A 171 -5.88 24.42 -14.56
C ALA A 171 -6.90 23.81 -13.58
N ARG A 172 -7.12 22.49 -13.53
CA ARG A 172 -6.60 21.35 -14.30
C ARG A 172 -7.39 20.13 -13.80
N ALA A 173 -7.98 19.38 -14.72
CA ALA A 173 -8.16 17.93 -14.69
C ALA A 173 -8.39 17.28 -13.30
N TRP A 174 -9.63 17.33 -12.80
CA TRP A 174 -10.15 16.37 -11.82
C TRP A 174 -10.74 15.14 -12.54
N ALA A 175 -9.92 14.49 -13.36
CA ALA A 175 -10.31 13.27 -14.06
C ALA A 175 -9.06 12.42 -14.35
N GLY A 176 -8.91 11.29 -13.66
CA GLY A 176 -8.05 10.19 -14.10
C GLY A 176 -7.32 9.44 -12.99
N ARG A 177 -7.81 8.23 -12.68
CA ARG A 177 -7.28 7.19 -11.75
C ARG A 177 -7.46 7.51 -10.26
N GLY A 178 -8.50 7.06 -9.57
CA GLY A 178 -9.21 5.78 -9.76
C GLY A 178 -8.37 4.60 -9.28
N GLY A 179 -7.69 4.74 -8.14
CA GLY A 179 -7.18 3.62 -7.34
C GLY A 179 -8.03 3.51 -6.07
N PRO A 180 -8.43 2.30 -5.66
CA PRO A 180 -9.41 2.14 -4.59
C PRO A 180 -8.81 2.64 -3.25
N CYS A 181 -9.53 3.55 -2.60
CA CYS A 181 -9.10 4.40 -1.48
C CYS A 181 -9.03 3.70 -0.11
N TRP A 182 -8.71 2.40 -0.05
CA TRP A 182 -8.89 1.57 1.14
C TRP A 182 -7.62 1.26 1.92
N GLU A 183 -6.50 2.00 1.80
CA GLU A 183 -5.23 1.60 2.46
C GLU A 183 -4.48 2.69 3.26
N ASP A 184 -5.04 3.88 3.46
CA ASP A 184 -4.58 4.82 4.51
C ASP A 184 -5.56 4.70 5.71
N TRP A 185 -5.53 3.56 6.43
CA TRP A 185 -6.27 3.38 7.70
C TRP A 185 -5.39 3.87 8.84
N ASP A 186 -5.50 5.15 9.16
CA ASP A 186 -4.90 5.69 10.38
C ASP A 186 -5.81 5.32 11.57
N GLU A 187 -5.43 4.30 12.35
CA GLU A 187 -6.20 3.78 13.49
C GLU A 187 -6.44 4.82 14.60
N ASN A 188 -5.79 5.99 14.52
CA ASN A 188 -5.86 7.05 15.53
C ASN A 188 -6.81 8.21 15.20
N GLU A 189 -7.48 8.23 14.03
CA GLU A 189 -8.52 9.23 13.78
C GLU A 189 -9.84 8.83 14.47
N PRO A 190 -10.53 9.75 15.17
CA PRO A 190 -11.84 9.46 15.75
C PRO A 190 -12.85 9.20 14.62
N HIS A 191 -13.06 7.92 14.31
CA HIS A 191 -13.98 7.51 13.26
C HIS A 191 -15.44 7.82 13.65
N SER A 192 -16.24 8.21 12.66
CA SER A 192 -17.67 8.45 12.89
C SER A 192 -18.40 7.16 13.31
N VAL A 193 -19.40 7.27 14.19
CA VAL A 193 -20.22 6.14 14.65
C VAL A 193 -20.88 5.37 13.49
N LEU A 194 -21.28 6.08 12.43
CA LEU A 194 -21.88 5.47 11.24
C LEU A 194 -20.87 4.60 10.49
N TRP A 195 -19.63 5.06 10.37
CA TRP A 195 -18.56 4.29 9.77
C TRP A 195 -18.26 3.02 10.56
N LEU A 196 -18.15 3.11 11.89
CA LEU A 196 -17.94 1.93 12.75
C LEU A 196 -19.07 0.90 12.61
N ARG A 197 -20.33 1.35 12.48
CA ARG A 197 -21.47 0.46 12.23
C ARG A 197 -21.41 -0.20 10.85
N SER A 198 -20.98 0.53 9.83
CA SER A 198 -20.79 -0.02 8.47
C SER A 198 -19.68 -1.06 8.46
N LEU A 199 -18.54 -0.75 9.08
CA LEU A 199 -17.41 -1.67 9.23
C LEU A 199 -17.81 -2.94 10.00
N LYS A 200 -18.57 -2.79 11.10
CA LYS A 200 -19.09 -3.94 11.84
C LYS A 200 -19.91 -4.88 10.95
N ARG A 201 -20.86 -4.35 10.17
CA ARG A 201 -21.68 -5.17 9.25
C ARG A 201 -20.83 -5.87 8.19
N HIS A 202 -19.81 -5.19 7.67
CA HIS A 202 -18.88 -5.79 6.72
C HIS A 202 -18.08 -6.95 7.33
N LEU A 203 -17.62 -6.78 8.57
CA LEU A 203 -16.92 -7.84 9.30
C LEU A 203 -17.84 -9.01 9.66
N GLU A 204 -19.10 -8.75 10.01
CA GLU A 204 -20.10 -9.80 10.24
C GLU A 204 -20.39 -10.60 8.96
N ALA A 205 -20.48 -9.94 7.81
CA ALA A 205 -20.64 -10.63 6.52
C ALA A 205 -19.40 -11.49 6.18
N ARG A 206 -18.18 -10.97 6.41
CA ARG A 206 -16.95 -11.74 6.22
C ARG A 206 -16.85 -12.93 7.18
N LYS A 207 -17.31 -12.77 8.42
CA LYS A 207 -17.36 -13.86 9.39
C LYS A 207 -18.26 -15.00 8.89
N ALA A 208 -19.46 -14.67 8.38
CA ALA A 208 -20.38 -15.67 7.82
C ALA A 208 -19.75 -16.41 6.63
N ASP A 209 -19.10 -15.71 5.69
CA ASP A 209 -18.40 -16.34 4.55
C ASP A 209 -17.29 -17.31 5.00
N ILE A 210 -16.56 -16.97 6.07
CA ILE A 210 -15.54 -17.85 6.65
C ILE A 210 -16.18 -19.09 7.30
N GLU A 211 -17.28 -18.92 8.03
CA GLU A 211 -18.02 -20.03 8.64
C GLU A 211 -18.56 -21.01 7.58
N ASP A 212 -19.09 -20.51 6.46
CA ASP A 212 -19.55 -21.32 5.34
C ASP A 212 -18.41 -22.12 4.70
N ARG A 213 -17.23 -21.50 4.52
CA ARG A 213 -16.03 -22.19 4.00
C ARG A 213 -15.55 -23.27 4.95
N LEU A 214 -15.58 -23.04 6.26
CA LEU A 214 -15.20 -24.05 7.26
C LEU A 214 -16.15 -25.25 7.22
N ALA A 215 -17.47 -25.01 7.18
CA ALA A 215 -18.46 -26.08 7.07
C ALA A 215 -18.25 -26.93 5.81
N TRP A 216 -17.91 -26.29 4.68
CA TRP A 216 -17.56 -27.00 3.45
C TRP A 216 -16.31 -27.87 3.59
N VAL A 217 -15.25 -27.38 4.25
CA VAL A 217 -14.02 -28.15 4.51
C VAL A 217 -14.30 -29.34 5.42
N GLU A 218 -15.09 -29.16 6.47
CA GLU A 218 -15.47 -30.25 7.40
C GLU A 218 -16.25 -31.36 6.70
N GLU A 219 -17.20 -30.99 5.83
CA GLU A 219 -17.95 -31.95 5.02
C GLU A 219 -17.02 -32.72 4.05
N ALA A 220 -16.07 -32.01 3.42
CA ALA A 220 -15.09 -32.64 2.54
C ALA A 220 -14.17 -33.62 3.30
N LEU A 221 -13.74 -33.28 4.51
CA LEU A 221 -12.95 -34.16 5.38
C LEU A 221 -13.75 -35.41 5.77
N ARG A 222 -14.99 -35.25 6.22
CA ARG A 222 -15.88 -36.38 6.56
C ARG A 222 -16.09 -37.32 5.36
N LYS A 223 -16.23 -36.76 4.16
CA LYS A 223 -16.34 -37.55 2.94
C LYS A 223 -15.05 -38.32 2.62
N ALA A 224 -13.88 -37.71 2.83
CA ALA A 224 -12.60 -38.38 2.65
C ALA A 224 -12.36 -39.52 3.66
N GLU A 225 -12.71 -39.31 4.94
CA GLU A 225 -12.57 -40.31 6.01
C GLU A 225 -13.47 -41.54 5.78
N SER A 226 -14.71 -41.31 5.31
CA SER A 226 -15.63 -42.41 4.98
C SER A 226 -15.20 -43.19 3.73
N ALA A 227 -14.60 -42.54 2.73
CA ALA A 227 -14.04 -43.21 1.55
C ALA A 227 -12.82 -44.07 1.93
N GLY A 228 -11.92 -43.56 2.79
CA GLY A 228 -10.73 -44.29 3.24
C GLY A 228 -11.00 -45.48 4.16
N SER A 229 -12.20 -45.58 4.75
CA SER A 229 -12.58 -46.72 5.61
C SER A 229 -13.15 -47.92 4.85
N GLN A 230 -13.37 -47.79 3.53
CA GLN A 230 -13.91 -48.87 2.68
C GLN A 230 -12.83 -49.62 1.87
N GLU A 231 -11.58 -49.19 1.93
CA GLU A 231 -10.40 -49.90 1.39
C GLU A 231 -9.76 -50.80 2.44
#